data_AF-A0A1Q3FS37-F1
#
_entry.id   AF-A0A1Q3FS37-F1
#
_cell.length_a   1.000
_cell.length_b   1.000
_cell.length_c   1.000
_cell.angle_alpha   90.00
_cell.angle_beta   90.00
_cell.angle_gamma   90.00
#
_symmetry.space_group_name_H-M   'P 1'
#
loop_
_entity.id
_entity.type
_entity.pdbx_description
1 polymer ?
#
loop_
_entity_poly.entity_id
_entity_poly.type
_entity_poly.pdbx_seq_one_letter_code
_entity_poly.pdbx_strand_id
1 'polypeptide(L)'
;MRLLGWLTVACGIVACFGGQLRFPYGDTSFSLSVYKAAFDPDRNIVVAPFVLRNSVVMLYSIATDAVRDKLREVFGLPMNFTEFLTNQKELHYTLGGGGDGFRMKNRIIVNGFREVDVHMRDVMKEDLDTTIAYFDFVQREGVVRRVNHFVNFNTNRAVGGIVKIEDIPKHLQLVQVCAASFRPPFASSFDPKDTNPRDFWSGLIEKLYSTMTMFKRGDFRFSRIPELEIEVLELPFVKSSDAVMWIMLPDRDASLEAIMKALEPGHFDAIQAHFSLKRAEITVPLFSIESEFNATEFLQGIGLDVLFKNRDLRVFEDVDSSLDSVMHRAGIRLHEKTADAGGASVVRSFNKRSSVYQYVVARSYLFVIVKKTSKQILFMGHLHKPDDLVEV
;
A
#
# COMPACT_ATOMS: atom_id res chain seq x y z
N MET A 1 -50.71 38.16 6.19
CA MET A 1 -49.67 38.19 5.15
C MET A 1 -48.45 37.43 5.65
N ARG A 2 -48.29 36.18 5.21
CA ARG A 2 -47.09 35.36 5.42
C ARG A 2 -46.18 35.61 4.22
N LEU A 3 -44.93 36.00 4.44
CA LEU A 3 -43.89 36.05 3.42
C LEU A 3 -42.92 34.90 3.69
N LEU A 4 -42.99 33.86 2.86
CA LEU A 4 -41.99 32.80 2.75
C LEU A 4 -40.77 33.38 2.00
N GLY A 5 -39.61 33.45 2.67
CA GLY A 5 -38.32 33.60 2.00
C GLY A 5 -37.75 32.22 1.69
N TRP A 6 -37.60 31.90 0.41
CA TRP A 6 -36.98 30.67 -0.06
C TRP A 6 -35.46 30.78 0.07
N LEU A 7 -34.87 29.92 0.90
CA LEU A 7 -33.43 29.63 0.90
C LEU A 7 -33.15 28.69 -0.27
N THR A 8 -32.56 29.23 -1.35
CA THR A 8 -31.92 28.43 -2.39
C THR A 8 -30.61 27.88 -1.85
N VAL A 9 -30.64 26.62 -1.40
CA VAL A 9 -29.43 25.82 -1.18
C VAL A 9 -28.80 25.59 -2.55
N ALA A 10 -27.65 26.23 -2.80
CA ALA A 10 -26.81 25.93 -3.94
C ALA A 10 -26.26 24.51 -3.78
N CYS A 11 -26.91 23.55 -4.43
CA CYS A 11 -26.44 22.19 -4.56
C CYS A 11 -25.17 22.23 -5.42
N GLY A 12 -24.01 22.05 -4.78
CA GLY A 12 -22.74 21.91 -5.48
C GLY A 12 -22.83 20.74 -6.45
N ILE A 13 -22.65 21.02 -7.73
CA ILE A 13 -22.57 20.02 -8.79
C ILE A 13 -21.36 19.14 -8.47
N VAL A 14 -21.63 17.92 -7.99
CA VAL A 14 -20.64 16.84 -8.00
C VAL A 14 -20.44 16.48 -9.47
N ALA A 15 -19.40 17.03 -10.08
CA ALA A 15 -18.96 16.58 -11.39
C ALA A 15 -18.47 15.14 -11.22
N CYS A 16 -19.26 14.18 -11.68
CA CYS A 16 -18.80 12.82 -11.90
C CYS A 16 -17.71 12.86 -12.98
N PHE A 17 -16.45 12.94 -12.56
CA PHE A 17 -15.33 12.61 -13.42
C PHE A 17 -15.30 11.09 -13.60
N GLY A 18 -16.03 10.60 -14.59
CA GLY A 18 -15.76 9.32 -15.21
C GLY A 18 -14.55 9.44 -16.11
N GLY A 19 -13.38 9.70 -15.52
CA GLY A 19 -12.11 9.88 -16.25
C GLY A 19 -11.30 8.59 -16.21
N GLN A 20 -11.21 7.88 -17.33
CA GLN A 20 -10.16 6.88 -17.50
C GLN A 20 -8.80 7.57 -17.29
N LEU A 21 -7.96 7.03 -16.40
CA LEU A 21 -6.60 7.56 -16.16
C LEU A 21 -5.90 7.75 -17.51
N ARG A 22 -5.36 8.95 -17.77
CA ARG A 22 -4.79 9.28 -19.10
C ARG A 22 -3.45 8.56 -19.35
N PHE A 23 -2.78 8.10 -18.29
CA PHE A 23 -1.60 7.22 -18.36
C PHE A 23 -1.64 6.13 -17.28
N PRO A 24 -1.08 4.93 -17.53
CA PRO A 24 -1.03 3.87 -16.54
C PRO A 24 -0.03 4.21 -15.41
N TYR A 25 -0.53 4.25 -14.17
CA TYR A 25 0.30 4.45 -12.97
C TYR A 25 0.66 3.12 -12.27
N GLY A 26 0.21 1.98 -12.82
CA GLY A 26 0.63 0.66 -12.40
C GLY A 26 2.03 0.37 -12.94
N ASP A 27 3.00 0.28 -12.03
CA ASP A 27 4.36 -0.11 -12.36
C ASP A 27 4.75 -1.31 -11.49
N THR A 28 4.57 -2.49 -12.05
CA THR A 28 4.95 -3.76 -11.42
C THR A 28 6.46 -3.81 -11.19
N SER A 29 7.26 -3.23 -12.08
CA SER A 29 8.72 -3.20 -11.95
C SER A 29 9.17 -2.38 -10.75
N PHE A 30 8.66 -1.15 -10.62
CA PHE A 30 8.89 -0.32 -9.44
C PHE A 30 8.37 -1.00 -8.18
N SER A 31 7.16 -1.57 -8.22
CA SER A 31 6.55 -2.19 -7.04
C SER A 31 7.36 -3.37 -6.53
N LEU A 32 7.82 -4.23 -7.44
CA LEU A 32 8.69 -5.35 -7.13
C LEU A 32 10.06 -4.88 -6.63
N SER A 33 10.61 -3.81 -7.21
CA SER A 33 11.92 -3.26 -6.80
C SER A 33 11.88 -2.70 -5.37
N VAL A 34 10.82 -1.98 -5.01
CA VAL A 34 10.60 -1.52 -3.61
C VAL A 34 10.54 -2.71 -2.67
N TYR A 35 9.77 -3.74 -3.03
CA TYR A 35 9.64 -4.91 -2.17
C TYR A 35 10.95 -5.69 -2.04
N LYS A 36 11.70 -5.89 -3.13
CA LYS A 36 13.04 -6.51 -3.11
C LYS A 36 14.02 -5.72 -2.24
N ALA A 37 13.96 -4.39 -2.26
CA ALA A 37 14.81 -3.54 -1.42
C ALA A 37 14.45 -3.62 0.08
N ALA A 38 13.18 -3.92 0.41
CA ALA A 38 12.72 -4.09 1.78
C ALA A 38 12.73 -5.55 2.26
N PHE A 39 13.13 -6.51 1.41
CA PHE A 39 13.02 -7.93 1.70
C PHE A 39 14.00 -8.37 2.77
N ASP A 40 13.46 -9.02 3.81
CA ASP A 40 14.20 -9.69 4.86
C ASP A 40 13.51 -11.04 5.11
N PRO A 41 14.17 -12.18 4.79
CA PRO A 41 13.54 -13.49 4.83
C PRO A 41 13.16 -13.96 6.24
N ASP A 42 13.72 -13.35 7.28
CA ASP A 42 13.52 -13.74 8.69
C ASP A 42 12.46 -12.88 9.40
N ARG A 43 11.81 -11.96 8.68
CA ARG A 43 10.85 -11.00 9.25
C ARG A 43 9.57 -10.93 8.43
N ASN A 44 8.47 -10.60 9.10
CA ASN A 44 7.26 -10.20 8.39
C ASN A 44 7.48 -8.82 7.76
N ILE A 45 7.27 -8.71 6.45
CA ILE A 45 7.45 -7.46 5.71
C ILE A 45 6.19 -7.12 4.94
N VAL A 46 5.79 -5.85 4.99
CA VAL A 46 4.80 -5.26 4.09
C VAL A 46 5.27 -3.90 3.60
N VAL A 47 5.20 -3.69 2.29
CA VAL A 47 5.41 -2.38 1.66
C VAL A 47 4.13 -1.95 0.94
N ALA A 48 3.97 -0.66 0.72
CA ALA A 48 2.90 -0.11 -0.11
C ALA A 48 3.52 0.70 -1.25
N PRO A 49 4.03 0.02 -2.30
CA PRO A 49 4.86 0.65 -3.32
C PRO A 49 4.13 1.75 -4.08
N PHE A 50 2.82 1.57 -4.30
CA PHE A 50 1.98 2.60 -4.89
C PHE A 50 2.04 3.93 -4.12
N VAL A 51 1.97 3.88 -2.78
CA VAL A 51 1.99 5.07 -1.94
C VAL A 51 3.36 5.74 -1.95
N LEU A 52 4.44 4.95 -1.91
CA LEU A 52 5.80 5.47 -2.05
C LEU A 52 6.00 6.15 -3.41
N ARG A 53 5.63 5.47 -4.51
CA ARG A 53 5.70 6.02 -5.88
C ARG A 53 4.94 7.34 -5.96
N ASN A 54 3.69 7.34 -5.51
CA ASN A 54 2.83 8.51 -5.53
C ASN A 54 3.47 9.68 -4.76
N SER A 55 4.00 9.41 -3.57
CA SER A 55 4.69 10.41 -2.76
C SER A 55 5.86 11.04 -3.51
N VAL A 56 6.77 10.24 -4.07
CA VAL A 56 7.96 10.76 -4.75
C VAL A 56 7.59 11.50 -6.04
N VAL A 57 6.62 10.97 -6.78
CA VAL A 57 6.13 11.60 -8.03
C VAL A 57 5.53 12.97 -7.77
N MET A 58 4.91 13.22 -6.61
CA MET A 58 4.39 14.55 -6.25
C MET A 58 5.48 15.63 -6.24
N LEU A 59 6.75 15.29 -5.99
CA LEU A 59 7.86 16.25 -6.03
C LEU A 59 8.07 16.84 -7.42
N TYR A 60 7.58 16.20 -8.49
CA TYR A 60 7.65 16.73 -9.85
C TYR A 60 7.00 18.11 -9.99
N SER A 61 6.02 18.43 -9.12
CA SER A 61 5.37 19.75 -9.11
C SER A 61 6.24 20.90 -8.63
N ILE A 62 7.26 20.59 -7.83
CA ILE A 62 8.17 21.59 -7.25
C ILE A 62 9.61 21.41 -7.73
N ALA A 63 9.92 20.29 -8.38
CA ALA A 63 11.23 20.03 -8.94
C ALA A 63 11.51 20.95 -10.13
N THR A 64 12.76 21.36 -10.30
CA THR A 64 13.31 22.05 -11.47
C THR A 64 14.47 21.25 -12.06
N ASP A 65 14.97 21.72 -13.20
CA ASP A 65 16.24 21.28 -13.79
C ASP A 65 16.45 19.75 -13.79
N ALA A 66 17.58 19.28 -13.27
CA ALA A 66 17.97 17.88 -13.33
C ALA A 66 17.01 16.97 -12.53
N VAL A 67 16.50 17.43 -11.40
CA VAL A 67 15.54 16.66 -10.60
C VAL A 67 14.23 16.46 -11.37
N ARG A 68 13.73 17.52 -12.03
CA ARG A 68 12.50 17.44 -12.84
C ARG A 68 12.67 16.45 -13.98
N ASP A 69 13.78 16.54 -14.71
CA ASP A 69 14.06 15.63 -15.83
C ASP A 69 14.20 14.18 -15.38
N LYS A 70 14.86 13.93 -14.24
CA LYS A 70 15.06 12.58 -13.74
C LYS A 70 13.77 11.94 -13.22
N LEU A 71 12.93 12.68 -12.50
CA LEU A 71 11.60 12.23 -12.10
C LEU A 71 10.74 11.86 -13.33
N ARG A 72 10.81 12.68 -14.38
CA ARG A 72 10.10 12.43 -15.63
C ARG A 72 10.58 11.16 -16.33
N GLU A 73 11.90 10.99 -16.45
CA GLU A 73 12.52 9.82 -17.07
C GLU A 73 12.17 8.53 -16.31
N VAL A 74 12.39 8.50 -14.99
CA VAL A 74 12.22 7.29 -14.17
C VAL A 74 10.76 6.87 -14.08
N PHE A 75 9.82 7.81 -13.96
CA PHE A 75 8.41 7.50 -13.77
C PHE A 75 7.55 7.63 -15.03
N GLY A 76 8.14 7.99 -16.18
CA GLY A 76 7.43 8.19 -17.44
C GLY A 76 6.38 9.31 -17.36
N LEU A 77 6.70 10.42 -16.69
CA LEU A 77 5.74 11.51 -16.46
C LEU A 77 5.51 12.35 -17.73
N PRO A 78 4.33 12.95 -17.92
CA PRO A 78 4.08 13.81 -19.07
C PRO A 78 4.87 15.14 -18.95
N MET A 79 5.28 15.68 -20.11
CA MET A 79 5.87 17.02 -20.17
C MET A 79 4.84 18.11 -19.85
N ASN A 80 3.56 17.86 -20.15
CA ASN A 80 2.49 18.80 -19.84
C ASN A 80 2.15 18.74 -18.34
N PHE A 81 2.47 19.82 -17.63
CA PHE A 81 2.28 19.91 -16.19
C PHE A 81 0.81 19.89 -15.75
N THR A 82 -0.09 20.51 -16.51
CA THR A 82 -1.54 20.48 -16.24
C THR A 82 -2.10 19.07 -16.36
N GLU A 83 -1.62 18.32 -17.35
CA GLU A 83 -1.97 16.91 -17.53
C GLU A 83 -1.45 16.05 -16.37
N PHE A 84 -0.21 16.27 -15.93
CA PHE A 84 0.32 15.65 -14.72
C PHE A 84 -0.59 15.89 -13.51
N LEU A 85 -0.88 17.15 -13.18
CA LEU A 85 -1.67 17.49 -12.00
C LEU A 85 -3.09 16.93 -12.06
N THR A 86 -3.74 16.99 -13.23
CA THR A 86 -5.09 16.44 -13.42
C THR A 86 -5.12 14.94 -13.17
N ASN A 87 -4.11 14.21 -13.68
CA ASN A 87 -4.01 12.78 -13.43
C ASN A 87 -3.71 12.45 -11.96
N GLN A 88 -2.87 13.24 -11.28
CA GLN A 88 -2.60 13.05 -9.85
C GLN A 88 -3.84 13.28 -8.99
N LYS A 89 -4.62 14.32 -9.30
CA LYS A 89 -5.93 14.56 -8.65
C LYS A 89 -6.84 13.36 -8.82
N GLU A 90 -7.03 12.89 -10.05
CA GLU A 90 -7.89 11.74 -10.34
C GLU A 90 -7.43 10.48 -9.60
N LEU A 91 -6.12 10.23 -9.58
CA LEU A 91 -5.53 9.11 -8.84
C LEU A 91 -5.81 9.23 -7.34
N HIS A 92 -5.66 10.43 -6.78
CA HIS A 92 -5.95 10.69 -5.37
C HIS A 92 -7.45 10.53 -5.07
N TYR A 93 -8.36 11.01 -5.90
CA TYR A 93 -9.80 10.84 -5.66
C TYR A 93 -10.24 9.38 -5.78
N THR A 94 -9.73 8.66 -6.78
CA THR A 94 -10.11 7.25 -7.03
C THR A 94 -9.51 6.26 -6.03
N LEU A 95 -8.47 6.63 -5.28
CA LEU A 95 -7.77 5.75 -4.34
C LEU A 95 -7.74 6.27 -2.90
N GLY A 96 -7.69 7.58 -2.70
CA GLY A 96 -7.55 8.26 -1.42
C GLY A 96 -8.86 8.50 -0.68
N GLY A 97 -10.02 8.32 -1.33
CA GLY A 97 -11.35 8.59 -0.76
C GLY A 97 -11.72 7.77 0.49
N GLY A 98 -10.90 6.81 0.90
CA GLY A 98 -10.98 6.16 2.22
C GLY A 98 -12.22 5.29 2.47
N GLY A 99 -13.12 5.15 1.50
CA GLY A 99 -14.38 4.41 1.62
C GLY A 99 -14.22 2.89 1.74
N ASP A 100 -13.05 2.36 1.38
CA ASP A 100 -12.86 0.93 1.12
C ASP A 100 -11.79 0.28 1.99
N GLY A 101 -11.50 0.84 3.17
CA GLY A 101 -10.49 0.30 4.08
C GLY A 101 -9.04 0.48 3.62
N PHE A 102 -8.78 1.01 2.41
CA PHE A 102 -7.48 1.55 2.02
C PHE A 102 -7.36 3.01 2.44
N ARG A 103 -6.23 3.36 3.06
CA ARG A 103 -5.90 4.72 3.46
C ARG A 103 -4.45 5.00 3.09
N MET A 104 -4.20 6.19 2.55
CA MET A 104 -2.84 6.69 2.31
C MET A 104 -2.73 8.14 2.76
N LYS A 105 -1.55 8.54 3.24
CA LYS A 105 -1.28 9.93 3.58
C LYS A 105 0.17 10.30 3.33
N ASN A 106 0.38 11.49 2.79
CA ASN A 106 1.68 12.09 2.54
C ASN A 106 1.88 13.32 3.43
N ARG A 107 3.11 13.51 3.88
CA ARG A 107 3.54 14.69 4.62
C ARG A 107 4.96 15.09 4.27
N ILE A 108 5.17 16.38 4.07
CA ILE A 108 6.50 16.98 3.97
C ILE A 108 6.78 17.69 5.28
N ILE A 109 7.90 17.36 5.91
CA ILE A 109 8.35 17.95 7.16
C ILE A 109 9.49 18.91 6.84
N VAL A 110 9.30 20.15 7.24
CA VAL A 110 10.27 21.23 7.12
C VAL A 110 10.88 21.50 8.49
N ASN A 111 12.21 21.54 8.57
CA ASN A 111 12.92 21.92 9.78
C ASN A 111 12.86 23.44 9.99
N GLY A 112 12.46 23.86 11.19
CA GLY A 112 12.26 25.26 11.54
C GLY A 112 10.97 25.86 10.97
N PHE A 113 10.94 27.18 10.87
CA PHE A 113 9.76 27.96 10.49
C PHE A 113 10.02 28.83 9.27
N ARG A 114 10.90 28.38 8.38
CA ARG A 114 11.16 29.07 7.12
C ARG A 114 9.91 29.06 6.25
N GLU A 115 9.65 30.17 5.58
CA GLU A 115 8.49 30.32 4.72
C GLU A 115 8.61 29.42 3.48
N VAL A 116 7.62 28.53 3.33
CA VAL A 116 7.49 27.67 2.14
C VAL A 116 6.79 28.43 1.04
N ASP A 117 7.27 28.24 -0.18
CA ASP A 117 6.73 28.82 -1.40
C ASP A 117 5.21 28.61 -1.51
N VAL A 118 4.49 29.68 -1.88
CA VAL A 118 3.02 29.66 -1.97
C VAL A 118 2.54 28.64 -3.00
N HIS A 119 3.20 28.54 -4.15
CA HIS A 119 2.81 27.59 -5.18
C HIS A 119 3.01 26.14 -4.72
N MET A 120 4.14 25.81 -4.07
CA MET A 120 4.34 24.51 -3.44
C MET A 120 3.22 24.21 -2.44
N ARG A 121 2.92 25.16 -1.55
CA ARG A 121 1.93 24.98 -0.48
C ARG A 121 0.54 24.66 -1.05
N ASP A 122 0.13 25.42 -2.05
CA ASP A 122 -1.21 25.30 -2.65
C ASP A 122 -1.32 24.00 -3.45
N VAL A 123 -0.35 23.69 -4.32
CA VAL A 123 -0.36 22.43 -5.09
C VAL A 123 -0.31 21.21 -4.17
N MET A 124 0.57 21.20 -3.16
CA MET A 124 0.68 20.05 -2.26
C MET A 124 -0.61 19.82 -1.47
N LYS A 125 -1.26 20.88 -1.00
CA LYS A 125 -2.45 20.78 -0.16
C LYS A 125 -3.73 20.53 -0.97
N GLU A 126 -3.95 21.31 -2.02
CA GLU A 126 -5.22 21.34 -2.76
C GLU A 126 -5.30 20.23 -3.82
N ASP A 127 -4.17 19.91 -4.44
CA ASP A 127 -4.14 19.03 -5.60
C ASP A 127 -3.63 17.62 -5.27
N LEU A 128 -2.79 17.50 -4.25
CA LEU A 128 -2.02 16.28 -3.97
C LEU A 128 -2.26 15.71 -2.54
N ASP A 129 -3.18 16.31 -1.77
CA ASP A 129 -3.55 15.92 -0.39
C ASP A 129 -2.34 15.65 0.52
N THR A 130 -1.31 16.46 0.37
CA THR A 130 -0.05 16.38 1.11
C THR A 130 0.00 17.48 2.15
N THR A 131 0.23 17.08 3.41
CA THR A 131 0.34 18.06 4.50
C THR A 131 1.77 18.55 4.64
N ILE A 132 1.97 19.86 4.72
CA ILE A 132 3.26 20.45 5.08
C ILE A 132 3.27 20.70 6.59
N ALA A 133 4.32 20.25 7.28
CA ALA A 133 4.46 20.42 8.72
C ALA A 133 5.81 21.06 9.06
N TYR A 134 5.79 22.08 9.92
CA TYR A 134 6.96 22.79 10.39
C TYR A 134 7.32 22.29 11.78
N PHE A 135 8.56 21.82 11.97
CA PHE A 135 9.03 21.36 13.25
C PHE A 135 10.47 21.81 13.50
N ASP A 136 10.79 22.16 14.74
CA ASP A 136 12.17 22.37 15.16
C ASP A 136 12.83 21.01 15.46
N PHE A 137 13.81 20.61 14.64
CA PHE A 137 14.50 19.32 14.79
C PHE A 137 15.47 19.33 15.98
N VAL A 138 15.71 20.47 16.64
CA VAL A 138 16.34 20.46 17.96
C VAL A 138 15.45 19.74 18.98
N GLN A 139 14.12 19.85 18.84
CA GLN A 139 13.10 19.21 19.68
C GLN A 139 12.70 17.81 19.15
N ARG A 140 13.67 16.97 18.80
CA ARG A 140 13.50 15.67 18.12
C ARG A 140 12.36 14.81 18.69
N GLU A 141 12.28 14.67 20.00
CA GLU A 141 11.25 13.86 20.66
C GLU A 141 9.83 14.38 20.38
N GLY A 142 9.66 15.71 20.37
CA GLY A 142 8.40 16.35 20.00
C GLY A 142 8.05 16.12 18.53
N VAL A 143 9.05 16.16 17.64
CA VAL A 143 8.88 15.84 16.21
C VAL A 143 8.40 14.41 16.04
N VAL A 144 9.14 13.45 16.60
CA VAL A 144 8.82 12.01 16.54
C VAL A 144 7.40 11.74 17.03
N ARG A 145 7.02 12.27 18.21
CA ARG A 145 5.66 12.09 18.74
C ARG A 145 4.59 12.62 17.79
N ARG A 146 4.76 13.83 17.23
CA ARG A 146 3.76 14.47 16.36
C ARG A 146 3.66 13.81 14.99
N VAL A 147 4.77 13.36 14.42
CA VAL A 147 4.79 12.62 13.15
C VAL A 147 4.13 11.25 13.31
N ASN A 148 4.47 10.53 14.38
CA ASN A 148 3.88 9.23 14.68
C ASN A 148 2.37 9.34 14.98
N HIS A 149 1.95 10.39 15.70
CA HIS A 149 0.54 10.67 15.92
C HIS A 149 -0.21 10.94 14.60
N PHE A 150 0.37 11.73 13.70
CA PHE A 150 -0.22 12.00 12.39
C PHE A 150 -0.43 10.71 11.58
N VAL A 151 0.59 9.85 11.50
CA VAL A 151 0.46 8.58 10.77
C VAL A 151 -0.60 7.72 11.42
N ASN A 152 -0.52 7.50 12.72
CA ASN A 152 -1.48 6.66 13.45
C ASN A 152 -2.93 7.15 13.31
N PHE A 153 -3.16 8.46 13.37
CA PHE A 153 -4.48 9.04 13.18
C PHE A 153 -5.00 8.84 11.76
N ASN A 154 -4.18 9.10 10.74
CA ASN A 154 -4.60 9.01 9.34
C ASN A 154 -4.73 7.58 8.81
N THR A 155 -4.15 6.60 9.50
CA THR A 155 -4.23 5.18 9.17
C THR A 155 -5.25 4.42 10.03
N ASN A 156 -6.16 5.11 10.73
CA ASN A 156 -7.14 4.51 11.65
C ASN A 156 -6.50 3.59 12.70
N ARG A 157 -5.31 3.97 13.17
CA ARG A 157 -4.49 3.21 14.13
C ARG A 157 -4.06 1.83 13.66
N ALA A 158 -4.22 1.52 12.36
CA ALA A 158 -3.75 0.26 11.77
C ALA A 158 -2.23 0.26 11.51
N VAL A 159 -1.59 1.41 11.71
CA VAL A 159 -0.14 1.59 11.63
C VAL A 159 0.27 2.40 12.87
N GLY A 160 1.21 1.89 13.64
CA GLY A 160 1.90 2.61 14.73
C GLY A 160 2.81 3.76 14.25
N GLY A 161 3.86 4.07 15.02
CA GLY A 161 4.78 5.18 14.74
C GLY A 161 5.77 4.89 13.61
N ILE A 162 5.97 5.86 12.70
CA ILE A 162 6.79 5.77 11.48
C ILE A 162 8.24 6.22 11.61
N VAL A 163 8.54 7.08 12.57
CA VAL A 163 9.87 7.65 12.76
C VAL A 163 10.34 7.40 14.17
N LYS A 164 11.65 7.17 14.31
CA LYS A 164 12.40 7.10 15.55
C LYS A 164 13.27 8.34 15.69
N ILE A 165 13.89 8.50 16.85
CA ILE A 165 14.78 9.64 17.12
C ILE A 165 15.99 9.65 16.19
N GLU A 166 16.47 8.47 15.79
CA GLU A 166 17.58 8.28 14.86
C GLU A 166 17.27 8.74 13.43
N ASP A 167 16.00 8.68 13.00
CA ASP A 167 15.55 9.11 11.67
C ASP A 167 15.44 10.64 11.53
N ILE A 168 15.48 11.37 12.64
CA ILE A 168 15.34 12.84 12.68
C ILE A 168 16.61 13.47 13.29
N PRO A 169 17.78 13.35 12.65
CA PRO A 169 18.96 14.08 13.08
C PRO A 169 18.78 15.58 12.84
N LYS A 170 19.40 16.41 13.71
CA LYS A 170 19.16 17.86 13.77
C LYS A 170 19.52 18.63 12.50
N HIS A 171 20.35 18.04 11.64
CA HIS A 171 20.84 18.70 10.43
C HIS A 171 19.88 18.60 9.24
N LEU A 172 18.96 17.62 9.22
CA LEU A 172 17.98 17.51 8.14
C LEU A 172 17.11 18.76 8.07
N GLN A 173 16.78 19.18 6.86
CA GLN A 173 15.92 20.32 6.55
C GLN A 173 14.57 19.90 5.99
N LEU A 174 14.53 18.85 5.18
CA LEU A 174 13.34 18.41 4.45
C LEU A 174 13.22 16.89 4.48
N VAL A 175 12.19 16.39 5.18
CA VAL A 175 11.90 14.96 5.27
C VAL A 175 10.51 14.69 4.72
N GLN A 176 10.42 13.76 3.79
CA GLN A 176 9.15 13.29 3.27
C GLN A 176 8.72 12.02 3.98
N VAL A 177 7.43 11.95 4.32
CA VAL A 177 6.82 10.85 5.06
C VAL A 177 5.57 10.40 4.31
N CYS A 178 5.51 9.13 3.96
CA CYS A 178 4.33 8.51 3.38
C CYS A 178 3.91 7.28 4.18
N ALA A 179 2.61 7.13 4.38
CA ALA A 179 2.06 6.03 5.14
C ALA A 179 0.81 5.46 4.47
N ALA A 180 0.65 4.16 4.55
CA ALA A 180 -0.51 3.45 4.00
C ALA A 180 -1.04 2.42 4.98
N SER A 181 -2.36 2.28 5.07
CA SER A 181 -2.99 1.15 5.73
C SER A 181 -4.07 0.49 4.89
N PHE A 182 -4.23 -0.82 5.08
CA PHE A 182 -5.22 -1.62 4.39
C PHE A 182 -5.97 -2.53 5.35
N ARG A 183 -7.27 -2.27 5.48
CA ARG A 183 -8.21 -3.03 6.30
C ARG A 183 -9.63 -3.11 5.68
N PRO A 184 -9.82 -3.45 4.39
CA PRO A 184 -11.15 -3.75 3.89
C PRO A 184 -11.65 -5.10 4.38
N PRO A 185 -12.98 -5.26 4.46
CA PRO A 185 -13.60 -6.57 4.54
C PRO A 185 -13.49 -7.34 3.22
N PHE A 186 -13.43 -8.66 3.31
CA PHE A 186 -13.54 -9.54 2.15
C PHE A 186 -14.91 -9.42 1.47
N ALA A 187 -14.98 -9.60 0.15
CA ALA A 187 -16.27 -9.66 -0.57
C ALA A 187 -17.14 -10.81 -0.08
N SER A 188 -16.49 -11.91 0.30
CA SER A 188 -17.12 -13.08 0.88
C SER A 188 -16.37 -13.42 2.17
N SER A 189 -16.88 -12.92 3.30
CA SER A 189 -16.27 -13.08 4.63
C SER A 189 -16.13 -14.54 5.07
N PHE A 190 -15.18 -14.78 5.96
CA PHE A 190 -15.02 -16.03 6.69
C PHE A 190 -15.99 -16.04 7.88
N ASP A 191 -16.56 -17.20 8.23
CA ASP A 191 -17.36 -17.31 9.46
C ASP A 191 -16.41 -17.37 10.65
N PRO A 192 -16.46 -16.43 11.63
CA PRO A 192 -15.60 -16.48 12.80
C PRO A 192 -15.68 -17.79 13.59
N LYS A 193 -16.79 -18.53 13.49
CA LYS A 193 -16.93 -19.86 14.13
C LYS A 193 -16.04 -20.93 13.52
N ASP A 194 -15.62 -20.73 12.27
CA ASP A 194 -14.73 -21.64 11.55
C ASP A 194 -13.25 -21.25 11.71
N THR A 195 -12.96 -20.10 12.33
CA THR A 195 -11.59 -19.71 12.71
C THR A 195 -11.14 -20.49 13.92
N ASN A 196 -10.07 -21.28 13.77
CA ASN A 196 -9.53 -22.12 14.85
C ASN A 196 -8.00 -22.05 14.88
N PRO A 197 -7.35 -22.29 16.03
CA PRO A 197 -5.90 -22.46 16.09
C PRO A 197 -5.45 -23.61 15.18
N ARG A 198 -4.46 -23.36 14.33
CA ARG A 198 -3.82 -24.37 13.47
C ARG A 198 -2.31 -24.16 13.42
N ASP A 199 -1.63 -25.24 13.09
CA ASP A 199 -0.19 -25.29 12.90
C ASP A 199 0.27 -24.42 11.72
N PHE A 200 1.37 -23.71 11.92
CA PHE A 200 2.05 -22.91 10.91
C PHE A 200 3.57 -23.11 11.00
N TRP A 201 4.22 -23.36 9.86
CA TRP A 201 5.64 -23.65 9.75
C TRP A 201 6.40 -22.44 9.18
N SER A 202 7.36 -21.87 9.92
CA SER A 202 8.17 -20.75 9.41
C SER A 202 9.48 -21.24 8.77
N GLY A 203 9.78 -20.78 7.56
CA GLY A 203 11.07 -21.03 6.88
C GLY A 203 11.34 -22.51 6.55
N LEU A 204 12.57 -22.81 6.12
CA LEU A 204 13.04 -24.17 5.84
C LEU A 204 13.40 -24.95 7.12
N ILE A 205 13.84 -24.23 8.15
CA ILE A 205 14.06 -24.80 9.50
C ILE A 205 12.72 -24.72 10.22
N GLU A 206 11.94 -25.78 10.09
CA GLU A 206 10.57 -25.96 10.56
C GLU A 206 10.39 -25.60 12.05
N LYS A 207 10.19 -24.31 12.35
CA LYS A 207 9.63 -23.87 13.63
C LYS A 207 8.11 -23.90 13.51
N LEU A 208 7.49 -24.60 14.45
CA LEU A 208 6.05 -24.76 14.54
C LEU A 208 5.44 -23.66 15.41
N TYR A 209 4.47 -22.95 14.86
CA TYR A 209 3.65 -21.95 15.53
C TYR A 209 2.19 -22.40 15.53
N SER A 210 1.42 -21.90 16.50
CA SER A 210 -0.04 -22.00 16.49
C SER A 210 -0.62 -20.64 16.15
N THR A 211 -1.52 -20.57 15.17
CA THR A 211 -2.14 -19.30 14.74
C THR A 211 -3.62 -19.47 14.43
N MET A 212 -4.40 -18.44 14.73
CA MET A 212 -5.82 -18.39 14.39
C MET A 212 -5.97 -18.38 12.87
N THR A 213 -6.54 -19.46 12.34
CA THR A 213 -6.61 -19.70 10.91
C THR A 213 -8.07 -19.79 10.49
N MET A 214 -8.46 -18.89 9.60
CA MET A 214 -9.79 -18.86 9.00
C MET A 214 -9.98 -20.05 8.07
N PHE A 215 -11.21 -20.55 7.95
CA PHE A 215 -11.55 -21.63 7.02
C PHE A 215 -12.73 -21.25 6.14
N LYS A 216 -12.70 -21.69 4.88
CA LYS A 216 -13.84 -21.53 3.98
C LYS A 216 -13.88 -22.57 2.89
N ARG A 217 -15.09 -23.01 2.53
CA ARG A 217 -15.36 -23.84 1.36
C ARG A 217 -16.16 -23.06 0.32
N GLY A 218 -15.74 -23.12 -0.94
CA GLY A 218 -16.39 -22.36 -2.01
C GLY A 218 -15.69 -22.52 -3.34
N ASP A 219 -16.06 -21.67 -4.31
CA ASP A 219 -15.39 -21.58 -5.59
C ASP A 219 -14.39 -20.41 -5.55
N PHE A 220 -13.12 -20.70 -5.81
CA PHE A 220 -12.03 -19.73 -5.76
C PHE A 220 -11.20 -19.77 -7.04
N ARG A 221 -10.52 -18.66 -7.34
CA ARG A 221 -9.62 -18.58 -8.49
C ARG A 221 -8.20 -18.92 -8.04
N PHE A 222 -7.59 -19.87 -8.75
CA PHE A 222 -6.21 -20.30 -8.54
C PHE A 222 -5.39 -20.13 -9.80
N SER A 223 -4.12 -19.74 -9.63
CA SER A 223 -3.12 -19.68 -10.69
C SER A 223 -1.87 -20.42 -10.23
N ARG A 224 -1.13 -21.04 -11.16
CA ARG A 224 0.09 -21.79 -10.85
C ARG A 224 1.21 -21.23 -11.71
N ILE A 225 2.36 -20.96 -11.10
CA ILE A 225 3.58 -20.54 -11.79
C ILE A 225 4.63 -21.61 -11.52
N PRO A 226 4.76 -22.62 -12.41
CA PRO A 226 5.67 -23.73 -12.20
C PRO A 226 7.13 -23.31 -12.08
N GLU A 227 7.56 -22.28 -12.83
CA GLU A 227 8.96 -21.84 -12.81
C GLU A 227 9.38 -21.23 -11.46
N LEU A 228 8.41 -20.75 -10.68
CA LEU A 228 8.61 -20.21 -9.33
C LEU A 228 8.17 -21.16 -8.23
N GLU A 229 7.65 -22.34 -8.58
CA GLU A 229 7.12 -23.31 -7.61
C GLU A 229 6.05 -22.69 -6.67
N ILE A 230 5.20 -21.78 -7.18
CA ILE A 230 4.13 -21.13 -6.41
C ILE A 230 2.75 -21.50 -6.94
N GLU A 231 1.80 -21.69 -6.02
CA GLU A 231 0.36 -21.63 -6.32
C GLU A 231 -0.25 -20.37 -5.70
N VAL A 232 -1.12 -19.70 -6.44
CA VAL A 232 -1.68 -18.39 -6.10
C VAL A 232 -3.19 -18.50 -5.93
N LEU A 233 -3.69 -18.13 -4.76
CA LEU A 233 -5.11 -17.98 -4.46
C LEU A 233 -5.52 -16.50 -4.58
N GLU A 234 -6.61 -16.21 -5.30
CA GLU A 234 -7.22 -14.87 -5.34
C GLU A 234 -8.40 -14.76 -4.35
N LEU A 235 -8.33 -13.79 -3.44
CA LEU A 235 -9.37 -13.42 -2.50
C LEU A 235 -9.86 -11.99 -2.76
N PRO A 236 -11.09 -11.80 -3.26
CA PRO A 236 -11.62 -10.46 -3.50
C PRO A 236 -12.03 -9.76 -2.20
N PHE A 237 -11.73 -8.46 -2.10
CA PHE A 237 -12.31 -7.55 -1.11
C PHE A 237 -13.66 -7.01 -1.61
N VAL A 238 -14.42 -6.36 -0.73
CA VAL A 238 -15.73 -5.78 -1.08
C VAL A 238 -15.68 -5.00 -2.38
N LYS A 239 -16.75 -5.11 -3.20
CA LYS A 239 -16.77 -4.58 -4.58
C LYS A 239 -16.41 -3.11 -4.67
N SER A 240 -16.75 -2.31 -3.66
CA SER A 240 -16.43 -0.89 -3.61
C SER A 240 -14.91 -0.64 -3.67
N SER A 241 -14.10 -1.53 -3.06
CA SER A 241 -12.63 -1.43 -3.07
C SER A 241 -11.97 -1.69 -4.42
N ASP A 242 -12.63 -2.45 -5.31
CA ASP A 242 -12.04 -2.97 -6.54
C ASP A 242 -10.68 -3.70 -6.33
N ALA A 243 -10.42 -4.17 -5.11
CA ALA A 243 -9.15 -4.79 -4.73
C ALA A 243 -9.28 -6.31 -4.55
N VAL A 244 -8.20 -7.02 -4.85
CA VAL A 244 -8.03 -8.45 -4.56
C VAL A 244 -6.71 -8.69 -3.85
N MET A 245 -6.68 -9.66 -2.95
CA MET A 245 -5.46 -10.22 -2.39
C MET A 245 -5.10 -11.48 -3.17
N TRP A 246 -3.86 -11.55 -3.62
CA TRP A 246 -3.22 -12.76 -4.09
C TRP A 246 -2.36 -13.31 -2.96
N ILE A 247 -2.64 -14.54 -2.52
CA ILE A 247 -1.77 -15.29 -1.61
C ILE A 247 -0.96 -16.24 -2.50
N MET A 248 0.35 -16.02 -2.59
CA MET A 248 1.26 -16.86 -3.37
C MET A 248 1.99 -17.79 -2.39
N LEU A 249 1.57 -19.04 -2.38
CA LEU A 249 2.08 -20.07 -1.49
C LEU A 249 3.19 -20.86 -2.21
N PRO A 250 4.45 -20.78 -1.74
CA PRO A 250 5.55 -21.62 -2.22
C PRO A 250 5.23 -23.10 -2.08
N ASP A 251 5.79 -23.97 -2.90
CA ASP A 251 5.85 -25.41 -2.63
C ASP A 251 6.63 -25.69 -1.34
N ARG A 252 6.56 -26.95 -0.85
CA ARG A 252 7.16 -27.31 0.44
C ARG A 252 8.68 -27.12 0.46
N ASP A 253 9.34 -27.43 -0.66
CA ASP A 253 10.80 -27.40 -0.76
C ASP A 253 11.33 -26.05 -1.31
N ALA A 254 10.43 -25.13 -1.66
CA ALA A 254 10.78 -23.82 -2.22
C ALA A 254 11.01 -22.79 -1.10
N SER A 255 12.17 -22.12 -1.14
CA SER A 255 12.46 -21.01 -0.22
C SER A 255 11.92 -19.68 -0.73
N LEU A 256 11.52 -18.80 0.20
CA LEU A 256 11.13 -17.44 -0.15
C LEU A 256 12.28 -16.67 -0.81
N GLU A 257 13.55 -16.89 -0.40
CA GLU A 257 14.68 -16.23 -1.04
C GLU A 257 14.84 -16.62 -2.51
N ALA A 258 14.69 -17.91 -2.84
CA ALA A 258 14.79 -18.39 -4.22
C ALA A 258 13.68 -17.78 -5.09
N ILE A 259 12.45 -17.76 -4.57
CA ILE A 259 11.31 -17.13 -5.26
C ILE A 259 11.57 -15.63 -5.44
N MET A 260 12.05 -14.93 -4.42
CA MET A 260 12.32 -13.50 -4.51
C MET A 260 13.40 -13.15 -5.52
N LYS A 261 14.42 -14.00 -5.66
CA LYS A 261 15.47 -13.84 -6.67
C LYS A 261 14.92 -14.02 -8.09
N ALA A 262 14.04 -15.00 -8.29
CA ALA A 262 13.48 -15.35 -9.59
C ALA A 262 12.22 -14.55 -9.98
N LEU A 263 11.55 -13.92 -9.01
CA LEU A 263 10.32 -13.16 -9.26
C LEU A 263 10.64 -11.93 -10.14
N GLU A 264 9.85 -11.79 -11.20
CA GLU A 264 9.97 -10.75 -12.22
C GLU A 264 8.59 -10.20 -12.61
N PRO A 265 8.50 -8.99 -13.18
CA PRO A 265 7.21 -8.38 -13.53
C PRO A 265 6.31 -9.24 -14.42
N GLY A 266 6.88 -9.97 -15.38
CA GLY A 266 6.12 -10.85 -16.29
C GLY A 266 5.37 -11.98 -15.57
N HIS A 267 5.80 -12.38 -14.38
CA HIS A 267 5.08 -13.37 -13.58
C HIS A 267 3.74 -12.85 -13.08
N PHE A 268 3.58 -11.54 -12.84
CA PHE A 268 2.30 -10.96 -12.41
C PHE A 268 1.26 -11.01 -13.54
N ASP A 269 1.69 -10.75 -14.77
CA ASP A 269 0.85 -10.89 -15.96
C ASP A 269 0.46 -12.36 -16.17
N ALA A 270 1.41 -13.29 -16.02
CA ALA A 270 1.15 -14.72 -16.10
C ALA A 270 0.16 -15.20 -15.02
N ILE A 271 0.33 -14.75 -13.77
CA ILE A 271 -0.60 -15.05 -12.67
C ILE A 271 -2.02 -14.63 -13.07
N GLN A 272 -2.17 -13.40 -13.57
CA GLN A 272 -3.47 -12.85 -13.96
C GLN A 272 -4.09 -13.62 -15.13
N ALA A 273 -3.29 -14.02 -16.12
CA ALA A 273 -3.73 -14.75 -17.30
C ALA A 273 -4.16 -16.19 -17.00
N HIS A 274 -3.52 -16.86 -16.03
CA HIS A 274 -3.70 -18.30 -15.77
C HIS A 274 -4.69 -18.64 -14.65
N PHE A 275 -5.41 -17.65 -14.10
CA PHE A 275 -6.42 -17.93 -13.09
C PHE A 275 -7.57 -18.81 -13.63
N SER A 276 -7.81 -19.92 -12.94
CA SER A 276 -8.92 -20.85 -13.19
C SER A 276 -9.79 -21.01 -11.95
N LEU A 277 -11.10 -21.21 -12.13
CA LEU A 277 -12.03 -21.40 -11.02
C LEU A 277 -12.01 -22.87 -10.57
N LYS A 278 -11.80 -23.11 -9.27
CA LYS A 278 -11.84 -24.43 -8.65
C LYS A 278 -12.70 -24.39 -7.39
N ARG A 279 -13.44 -25.47 -7.14
CA ARG A 279 -14.12 -25.67 -5.85
C ARG A 279 -13.10 -26.18 -4.83
N ALA A 280 -12.91 -25.44 -3.74
CA ALA A 280 -11.85 -25.69 -2.78
C ALA A 280 -12.29 -25.49 -1.32
N GLU A 281 -11.53 -26.12 -0.43
CA GLU A 281 -11.43 -25.77 0.99
C GLU A 281 -10.12 -24.99 1.19
N ILE A 282 -10.23 -23.76 1.66
CA ILE A 282 -9.09 -22.89 1.90
C ILE A 282 -8.92 -22.64 3.40
N THR A 283 -7.67 -22.53 3.84
CA THR A 283 -7.34 -22.10 5.20
C THR A 283 -6.32 -20.98 5.13
N VAL A 284 -6.61 -19.85 5.77
CA VAL A 284 -5.80 -18.63 5.68
C VAL A 284 -5.58 -18.07 7.09
N PRO A 285 -4.32 -17.94 7.55
CA PRO A 285 -4.00 -17.34 8.84
C PRO A 285 -4.49 -15.89 8.94
N LEU A 286 -4.96 -15.50 10.11
CA LEU A 286 -5.06 -14.09 10.46
C LEU A 286 -3.65 -13.52 10.66
N PHE A 287 -3.46 -12.27 10.28
CA PHE A 287 -2.19 -11.58 10.48
C PHE A 287 -2.35 -10.07 10.52
N SER A 288 -1.38 -9.41 11.16
CA SER A 288 -1.30 -7.95 11.24
C SER A 288 0.14 -7.51 11.09
N ILE A 289 0.55 -7.18 9.87
CA ILE A 289 1.94 -6.80 9.59
C ILE A 289 2.04 -5.28 9.50
N GLU A 290 3.04 -4.71 10.16
CA GLU A 290 3.48 -3.34 9.98
C GLU A 290 4.97 -3.32 9.64
N SER A 291 5.39 -2.46 8.70
CA SER A 291 6.81 -2.29 8.39
C SER A 291 7.13 -0.84 8.06
N GLU A 292 8.31 -0.42 8.50
CA GLU A 292 8.95 0.85 8.14
C GLU A 292 10.06 0.58 7.11
N PHE A 293 10.23 1.51 6.18
CA PHE A 293 11.23 1.44 5.12
C PHE A 293 11.76 2.84 4.82
N ASN A 294 13.03 3.08 5.09
CA ASN A 294 13.70 4.29 4.62
C ASN A 294 14.02 4.11 3.14
N ALA A 295 13.27 4.81 2.28
CA ALA A 295 13.37 4.65 0.84
C ALA A 295 14.54 5.44 0.22
N THR A 296 15.32 6.19 1.01
CA THR A 296 16.35 7.10 0.52
C THR A 296 17.41 6.38 -0.33
N GLU A 297 18.03 5.32 0.21
CA GLU A 297 19.05 4.55 -0.51
C GLU A 297 18.48 3.83 -1.74
N PHE A 298 17.26 3.30 -1.61
CA PHE A 298 16.56 2.68 -2.74
C PHE A 298 16.32 3.67 -3.88
N LEU A 299 15.83 4.88 -3.57
CA LEU A 299 15.57 5.93 -4.56
C LEU A 299 16.87 6.38 -5.25
N GLN A 300 17.96 6.52 -4.50
CA GLN A 300 19.29 6.75 -5.08
C GLN A 300 19.69 5.62 -6.04
N GLY A 301 19.48 4.36 -5.64
CA GLY A 301 19.83 3.18 -6.43
C GLY A 301 19.06 3.04 -7.75
N ILE A 302 17.83 3.57 -7.84
CA ILE A 302 17.04 3.60 -9.10
C ILE A 302 17.30 4.88 -9.92
N GLY A 303 18.33 5.65 -9.58
CA GLY A 303 18.76 6.83 -10.34
C GLY A 303 18.10 8.14 -9.93
N LEU A 304 17.46 8.21 -8.76
CA LEU A 304 16.90 9.45 -8.22
C LEU A 304 17.81 10.09 -7.16
N ASP A 305 19.13 9.90 -7.26
CA ASP A 305 20.09 10.46 -6.32
C ASP A 305 20.16 11.99 -6.37
N VAL A 306 19.82 12.58 -7.52
CA VAL A 306 19.68 14.03 -7.70
C VAL A 306 18.66 14.65 -6.75
N LEU A 307 17.63 13.93 -6.28
CA LEU A 307 16.67 14.44 -5.29
C LEU A 307 17.35 14.85 -3.98
N PHE A 308 18.43 14.16 -3.64
CA PHE A 308 19.13 14.30 -2.36
C PHE A 308 20.38 15.17 -2.46
N LYS A 309 20.94 15.30 -3.65
CA LYS A 309 22.20 16.02 -3.89
C LYS A 309 22.00 17.40 -4.49
N ASN A 310 21.04 17.55 -5.39
CA ASN A 310 20.81 18.80 -6.10
C ASN A 310 19.79 19.65 -5.36
N ARG A 311 20.01 20.95 -5.35
CA ARG A 311 19.07 21.92 -4.80
C ARG A 311 18.13 22.41 -5.90
N ASP A 312 17.39 21.47 -6.49
CA ASP A 312 16.46 21.73 -7.60
C ASP A 312 14.99 21.48 -7.16
N LEU A 313 14.66 21.69 -5.88
CA LEU A 313 13.28 21.68 -5.39
C LEU A 313 12.90 23.08 -4.89
N ARG A 314 11.88 23.70 -5.50
CA ARG A 314 11.31 24.99 -5.10
C ARG A 314 10.44 24.85 -3.85
N VAL A 315 11.11 24.68 -2.72
CA VAL A 315 10.45 24.46 -1.42
C VAL A 315 10.23 25.76 -0.67
N PHE A 316 11.20 26.67 -0.72
CA PHE A 316 11.15 27.95 -0.02
C PHE A 316 11.08 29.10 -1.02
N GLU A 317 10.53 30.25 -0.62
CA GLU A 317 10.39 31.42 -1.51
C GLU A 317 11.75 32.00 -1.94
N ASP A 318 12.75 31.90 -1.05
CA ASP A 318 14.02 32.59 -1.17
C ASP A 318 15.17 31.67 -1.61
N VAL A 319 14.98 30.35 -1.58
CA VAL A 319 16.01 29.41 -2.04
C VAL A 319 15.45 28.04 -2.40
N ASP A 320 16.08 27.41 -3.40
CA ASP A 320 15.82 26.02 -3.72
C ASP A 320 16.46 25.06 -2.69
N SER A 321 15.89 23.87 -2.55
CA SER A 321 16.28 22.86 -1.56
C SER A 321 16.53 21.51 -2.22
N SER A 322 17.21 20.63 -1.50
CA SER A 322 17.18 19.19 -1.73
C SER A 322 16.24 18.51 -0.73
N LEU A 323 15.90 17.26 -1.01
CA LEU A 323 15.26 16.37 -0.05
C LEU A 323 16.33 15.67 0.78
N ASP A 324 16.17 15.51 2.08
CA ASP A 324 17.16 14.79 2.87
C ASP A 324 16.82 13.31 3.04
N SER A 325 15.53 12.99 3.14
CA SER A 325 15.10 11.63 3.42
C SER A 325 13.65 11.35 3.02
N VAL A 326 13.37 10.09 2.66
CA VAL A 326 12.01 9.57 2.40
C VAL A 326 11.70 8.40 3.33
N MET A 327 10.70 8.58 4.19
CA MET A 327 10.23 7.57 5.15
C MET A 327 8.91 6.99 4.69
N HIS A 328 8.88 5.67 4.51
CA HIS A 328 7.70 4.92 4.11
C HIS A 328 7.23 3.99 5.23
N ARG A 329 5.92 3.91 5.45
CA ARG A 329 5.33 2.87 6.32
C ARG A 329 4.08 2.28 5.74
N ALA A 330 3.94 0.97 5.90
CA ALA A 330 2.76 0.25 5.51
C ALA A 330 2.26 -0.60 6.67
N GLY A 331 0.95 -0.78 6.74
CA GLY A 331 0.32 -1.78 7.61
C GLY A 331 -0.87 -2.44 6.95
N ILE A 332 -1.00 -3.72 7.20
CA ILE A 332 -2.11 -4.54 6.73
C ILE A 332 -2.65 -5.34 7.92
N ARG A 333 -3.98 -5.38 8.04
CA ARG A 333 -4.63 -6.21 9.05
C ARG A 333 -5.74 -7.04 8.45
N LEU A 334 -5.54 -8.34 8.41
CA LEU A 334 -6.54 -9.31 8.00
C LEU A 334 -7.44 -9.65 9.19
N HIS A 335 -8.75 -9.72 8.96
CA HIS A 335 -9.75 -10.04 9.96
C HIS A 335 -10.95 -10.72 9.29
N GLU A 336 -11.74 -11.47 10.07
CA GLU A 336 -12.94 -12.17 9.56
C GLU A 336 -14.09 -11.21 9.24
N LYS A 337 -14.14 -10.07 9.97
CA LYS A 337 -15.34 -9.24 10.12
C LYS A 337 -15.78 -8.51 8.85
N THR A 338 -17.10 -8.31 8.79
CA THR A 338 -17.94 -7.71 7.74
C THR A 338 -18.00 -6.18 7.81
N ALA A 339 -18.14 -5.51 6.66
CA ALA A 339 -18.99 -4.32 6.59
C ALA A 339 -20.44 -4.79 6.72
N ASP A 340 -21.21 -4.15 7.58
CA ASP A 340 -22.52 -4.55 8.13
C ASP A 340 -23.40 -5.50 7.30
N ALA A 341 -24.02 -6.44 8.02
CA ALA A 341 -25.02 -7.42 7.59
C ALA A 341 -25.78 -7.08 6.29
N GLY A 342 -25.64 -7.91 5.24
CA GLY A 342 -26.51 -7.80 4.06
C GLY A 342 -26.10 -8.53 2.78
N GLY A 343 -24.90 -9.08 2.68
CA GLY A 343 -24.47 -9.83 1.49
C GLY A 343 -24.88 -11.30 1.54
N ALA A 344 -26.10 -11.63 1.11
CA ALA A 344 -26.52 -13.02 0.96
C ALA A 344 -25.55 -13.80 0.04
N SER A 345 -24.74 -14.70 0.64
CA SER A 345 -23.97 -15.67 -0.15
C SER A 345 -24.90 -16.83 -0.50
N VAL A 346 -25.17 -17.00 -1.79
CA VAL A 346 -25.89 -18.17 -2.29
C VAL A 346 -24.97 -19.39 -2.16
N VAL A 347 -25.07 -20.11 -1.04
CA VAL A 347 -24.46 -21.43 -0.88
C VAL A 347 -25.27 -22.41 -1.72
N ARG A 348 -24.83 -22.64 -2.97
CA ARG A 348 -25.32 -23.79 -3.74
C ARG A 348 -24.69 -25.05 -3.16
N SER A 349 -25.47 -25.74 -2.33
CA SER A 349 -25.17 -27.08 -1.85
C SER A 349 -25.42 -28.08 -2.98
N PHE A 350 -24.36 -28.69 -3.49
CA PHE A 350 -24.45 -29.89 -4.31
C PHE A 350 -23.58 -30.96 -3.67
N ASN A 351 -24.22 -32.06 -3.28
CA ASN A 351 -23.58 -33.26 -2.80
C ASN A 351 -22.87 -33.97 -3.96
N LYS A 352 -21.54 -33.86 -4.02
CA LYS A 352 -20.69 -34.88 -4.65
C LYS A 352 -19.49 -35.13 -3.74
N ARG A 353 -19.30 -36.40 -3.38
CA ARG A 353 -18.14 -36.97 -2.66
C ARG A 353 -16.91 -37.03 -3.59
N SER A 354 -16.53 -35.92 -4.21
CA SER A 354 -15.20 -35.80 -4.83
C SER A 354 -14.22 -35.33 -3.78
N SER A 355 -12.96 -35.77 -3.84
CA SER A 355 -11.86 -35.15 -3.08
C SER A 355 -11.90 -33.65 -3.34
N VAL A 356 -12.25 -32.86 -2.33
CA VAL A 356 -12.29 -31.40 -2.43
C VAL A 356 -10.85 -30.92 -2.49
N TYR A 357 -10.52 -30.08 -3.46
CA TYR A 357 -9.17 -29.51 -3.56
C TYR A 357 -8.89 -28.65 -2.31
N GLN A 358 -7.73 -28.84 -1.68
CA GLN A 358 -7.37 -28.16 -0.43
C GLN A 358 -6.23 -27.17 -0.68
N TYR A 359 -6.40 -25.94 -0.20
CA TYR A 359 -5.37 -24.91 -0.21
C TYR A 359 -5.08 -24.46 1.21
N VAL A 360 -4.00 -25.01 1.78
CA VAL A 360 -3.66 -24.84 3.20
C VAL A 360 -2.46 -23.91 3.35
N VAL A 361 -2.73 -22.67 3.77
CA VAL A 361 -1.70 -21.65 4.04
C VAL A 361 -1.15 -21.86 5.45
N ALA A 362 -0.30 -22.88 5.62
CA ALA A 362 0.30 -23.26 6.90
C ALA A 362 1.84 -23.13 6.89
N ARG A 363 2.39 -22.29 6.00
CA ARG A 363 3.82 -22.00 5.93
C ARG A 363 4.06 -20.59 5.42
N SER A 364 5.30 -20.09 5.50
CA SER A 364 5.66 -18.76 4.99
C SER A 364 5.20 -18.54 3.54
N TYR A 365 4.63 -17.37 3.25
CA TYR A 365 4.01 -17.08 1.96
C TYR A 365 4.13 -15.60 1.58
N LEU A 366 4.06 -15.33 0.28
CA LEU A 366 4.01 -13.97 -0.28
C LEU A 366 2.55 -13.56 -0.45
N PHE A 367 2.26 -12.28 -0.31
CA PHE A 367 0.97 -11.73 -0.68
C PHE A 367 1.10 -10.41 -1.44
N VAL A 368 0.11 -10.15 -2.29
CA VAL A 368 0.02 -8.92 -3.09
C VAL A 368 -1.42 -8.45 -3.08
N ILE A 369 -1.63 -7.16 -2.86
CA ILE A 369 -2.95 -6.54 -3.02
C ILE A 369 -2.94 -5.73 -4.29
N VAL A 370 -3.84 -6.08 -5.21
CA VAL A 370 -3.93 -5.48 -6.54
C VAL A 370 -5.31 -4.84 -6.72
N LYS A 371 -5.36 -3.63 -7.26
CA LYS A 371 -6.61 -3.03 -7.76
C LYS A 371 -6.89 -3.53 -9.16
N LYS A 372 -8.03 -4.17 -9.38
CA LYS A 372 -8.32 -4.90 -10.63
C LYS A 372 -8.43 -3.98 -11.85
N THR A 373 -9.12 -2.85 -11.71
CA THR A 373 -9.35 -1.94 -12.85
C THR A 373 -8.07 -1.25 -13.29
N SER A 374 -7.22 -0.82 -12.35
CA SER A 374 -5.98 -0.10 -12.67
C SER A 374 -4.73 -0.97 -12.75
N LYS A 375 -4.83 -2.27 -12.39
CA LYS A 375 -3.71 -3.22 -12.24
C LYS A 375 -2.61 -2.73 -11.29
N GLN A 376 -2.92 -1.81 -10.39
CA GLN A 376 -1.94 -1.26 -9.45
C GLN A 376 -1.72 -2.19 -8.28
N ILE A 377 -0.45 -2.42 -7.93
CA ILE A 377 -0.06 -3.10 -6.70
C ILE A 377 -0.10 -2.09 -5.56
N LEU A 378 -1.11 -2.21 -4.70
CA LEU A 378 -1.29 -1.35 -3.54
C LEU A 378 -0.33 -1.77 -2.41
N PHE A 379 -0.23 -3.07 -2.15
CA PHE A 379 0.63 -3.65 -1.12
C PHE A 379 1.31 -4.91 -1.63
N MET A 380 2.50 -5.17 -1.12
CA MET A 380 3.26 -6.39 -1.37
C MET A 380 4.01 -6.76 -0.09
N GLY A 381 4.09 -8.03 0.21
CA GLY A 381 4.74 -8.48 1.44
C GLY A 381 4.83 -9.99 1.55
N HIS A 382 5.33 -10.44 2.69
CA HIS A 382 5.28 -11.83 3.09
C HIS A 382 5.03 -11.98 4.58
N LEU A 383 4.41 -13.09 4.93
CA LEU A 383 4.34 -13.58 6.30
C LEU A 383 5.42 -14.65 6.47
N HIS A 384 6.49 -14.34 7.20
CA HIS A 384 7.51 -15.32 7.58
C HIS A 384 6.98 -16.22 8.71
N LYS A 385 6.40 -15.62 9.75
CA LYS A 385 5.79 -16.29 10.90
C LYS A 385 4.51 -15.56 11.34
N PRO A 386 3.50 -16.24 11.89
CA PRO A 386 2.35 -15.56 12.46
C PRO A 386 2.78 -14.71 13.66
N ASP A 387 2.12 -13.57 13.85
CA ASP A 387 2.26 -12.83 15.10
C ASP A 387 1.60 -13.64 16.23
N ASP A 388 2.11 -13.51 17.45
CA ASP A 388 1.32 -13.84 18.64
C ASP A 388 0.16 -12.85 18.64
N LEU A 389 -0.97 -13.20 18.02
CA LEU A 389 -2.19 -12.40 18.03
C LEU A 389 -2.71 -12.37 19.47
N VAL A 390 -2.11 -11.53 20.30
CA VAL A 390 -2.66 -11.14 21.58
C VAL A 390 -3.80 -10.17 21.27
N GLU A 391 -4.99 -10.71 21.09
CA GLU A 391 -6.19 -9.89 21.25
C GLU A 391 -6.34 -9.57 22.75
N VAL A 392 -6.25 -8.28 23.10
CA VAL A 392 -6.88 -7.72 24.31
C VAL A 392 -7.99 -6.79 23.88
#